data_AF-A0A193LL42-F1
#
_entry.id   AF-A0A193LL42-F1
#
_cell.length_a   1.000
_cell.length_b   1.000
_cell.length_c   1.000
_cell.angle_alpha   90.00
_cell.angle_beta   90.00
_cell.angle_gamma   90.00
#
_symmetry.space_group_name_H-M   'P 1'
#
loop_
_entity.id
_entity.type
_entity.pdbx_description
1 polymer ?
#
loop_
_entity_poly.entity_id
_entity_poly.type
_entity_poly.pdbx_seq_one_letter_code
_entity_poly.pdbx_strand_id
1 'polypeptide(L)'
;MADALFTATQQRLLGLLFGQPERSYFVTELIELADVGRGAVQRELARLARSELVVIERLGNQKHYRANPDSPIYMELCSIVSKTVGVEENVRVALQPLAPRISLALIYGSVAKHSDTAKSDIDLLVVSDELTLEDLYATLSAAEQKLGRQVNPTLYTVSEFQKRRADNNAFLSRVLAGPIAILTGQLDAT
;
A
#
# COMPACT_ATOMS: atom_id res chain seq x y z
N MET A 1 -10.01 8.17 -4.00
CA MET A 1 -11.06 7.20 -4.45
C MET A 1 -11.63 6.44 -3.26
N ALA A 2 -10.79 5.82 -2.43
CA ALA A 2 -11.23 5.09 -1.24
C ALA A 2 -11.96 6.01 -0.22
N ASP A 3 -11.55 7.27 -0.15
CA ASP A 3 -12.14 8.35 0.65
C ASP A 3 -13.59 8.66 0.32
N ALA A 4 -14.03 8.43 -0.92
CA ALA A 4 -15.43 8.59 -1.31
C ALA A 4 -16.34 7.46 -0.79
N LEU A 5 -15.77 6.29 -0.48
CA LEU A 5 -16.53 5.09 -0.07
C LEU A 5 -16.38 4.80 1.43
N PHE A 6 -15.22 5.12 1.99
CA PHE A 6 -14.81 4.66 3.30
C PHE A 6 -14.14 5.79 4.08
N THR A 7 -14.51 5.91 5.36
CA THR A 7 -13.79 6.76 6.31
C THR A 7 -12.32 6.34 6.44
N ALA A 8 -11.46 7.23 6.92
CA ALA A 8 -10.04 6.90 7.12
C ALA A 8 -9.82 5.66 8.00
N THR A 9 -10.59 5.51 9.09
CA THR A 9 -10.53 4.31 9.94
C THR A 9 -10.95 3.04 9.20
N GLN A 10 -12.00 3.10 8.37
CA GLN A 10 -12.41 1.98 7.54
C GLN A 10 -11.34 1.63 6.52
N GLN A 11 -10.75 2.61 5.84
CA GLN A 11 -9.67 2.36 4.88
C GLN A 11 -8.49 1.62 5.51
N ARG A 12 -8.04 2.06 6.69
CA ARG A 12 -6.94 1.42 7.41
C ARG A 12 -7.27 -0.02 7.82
N LEU A 13 -8.43 -0.23 8.44
CA LEU A 13 -8.81 -1.57 8.91
C LEU A 13 -9.16 -2.52 7.76
N LEU A 14 -9.85 -2.04 6.72
CA LEU A 14 -10.13 -2.85 5.53
C LEU A 14 -8.84 -3.18 4.78
N GLY A 15 -7.90 -2.23 4.68
CA GLY A 15 -6.57 -2.46 4.12
C GLY A 15 -5.82 -3.58 4.83
N LEU A 16 -5.82 -3.58 6.16
CA LEU A 16 -5.20 -4.64 6.97
C LEU A 16 -5.94 -5.98 6.82
N LEU A 17 -7.26 -5.98 7.04
CA LEU A 17 -8.05 -7.19 7.16
C LEU A 17 -8.35 -7.86 5.82
N PHE A 18 -8.52 -7.11 4.73
CA PHE A 18 -8.88 -7.64 3.41
C PHE A 18 -7.74 -7.50 2.38
N GLY A 19 -6.67 -6.78 2.73
CA GLY A 19 -5.42 -6.81 1.96
C GLY A 19 -4.55 -8.03 2.27
N GLN A 20 -4.69 -8.60 3.47
CA GLN A 20 -4.08 -9.87 3.89
C GLN A 20 -5.17 -10.77 4.52
N PRO A 21 -6.17 -11.22 3.75
CA PRO A 21 -7.40 -11.75 4.32
C PRO A 21 -7.25 -13.10 5.03
N GLU A 22 -6.18 -13.83 4.77
CA GLU A 22 -5.84 -15.06 5.48
C GLU A 22 -5.20 -14.81 6.86
N ARG A 23 -4.65 -13.61 7.08
CA ARG A 23 -3.96 -13.24 8.33
C ARG A 23 -4.97 -12.88 9.43
N SER A 24 -4.74 -13.42 10.62
CA SER A 24 -5.44 -13.00 11.82
C SER A 24 -4.60 -12.00 12.61
N TYR A 25 -5.28 -11.01 13.20
CA TYR A 25 -4.63 -9.92 13.93
C TYR A 25 -5.15 -9.81 15.36
N PHE A 26 -4.26 -9.45 16.28
CA PHE A 26 -4.68 -9.03 17.61
C PHE A 26 -5.34 -7.64 17.56
N VAL A 27 -6.26 -7.34 18.48
CA VAL A 27 -6.85 -5.99 18.57
C VAL A 27 -5.79 -4.93 18.82
N THR A 28 -4.81 -5.21 19.68
CA THR A 28 -3.72 -4.28 19.99
C THR A 28 -2.86 -3.99 18.77
N GLU A 29 -2.52 -5.03 18.03
CA GLU A 29 -1.81 -4.93 16.75
C GLU A 29 -2.60 -4.10 15.74
N LEU A 30 -3.91 -4.31 15.59
CA LEU A 30 -4.73 -3.48 14.69
C LEU A 30 -4.80 -2.03 15.13
N ILE A 31 -4.81 -1.75 16.43
CA ILE A 31 -4.79 -0.37 16.94
C ILE A 31 -3.44 0.30 16.61
N GLU A 32 -2.34 -0.43 16.77
CA GLU A 32 -0.99 0.06 16.47
C GLU A 32 -0.79 0.27 14.96
N LEU A 33 -1.19 -0.70 14.14
CA LEU A 33 -1.02 -0.65 12.68
C LEU A 33 -1.95 0.34 12.00
N ALA A 34 -3.17 0.53 12.50
CA ALA A 34 -4.14 1.41 11.85
C ALA A 34 -3.84 2.91 12.08
N ASP A 35 -2.98 3.23 13.05
CA ASP A 35 -2.59 4.61 13.45
C ASP A 35 -3.81 5.54 13.62
N VAL A 36 -4.84 5.02 14.28
CA VAL A 36 -6.10 5.71 14.57
C VAL A 36 -6.51 5.48 16.02
N GLY A 37 -7.33 6.39 16.57
CA GLY A 37 -7.75 6.31 17.97
C GLY A 37 -8.39 4.97 18.34
N ARG A 38 -7.92 4.36 19.44
CA ARG A 38 -8.36 3.04 19.96
C ARG A 38 -9.88 2.85 19.93
N GLY A 39 -10.64 3.85 20.37
CA GLY A 39 -12.10 3.77 20.41
C GLY A 39 -12.74 3.70 19.02
N ALA A 40 -12.16 4.35 18.02
CA ALA A 40 -12.63 4.26 16.63
C ALA A 40 -12.37 2.86 16.06
N VAL A 41 -11.18 2.31 16.29
CA VAL A 41 -10.83 0.93 15.88
C VAL A 41 -11.78 -0.09 16.49
N GLN A 42 -11.98 -0.04 17.81
CA GLN A 42 -12.85 -0.99 18.49
C GLN A 42 -14.30 -0.92 18.01
N ARG A 43 -14.84 0.29 17.80
CA ARG A 43 -16.20 0.47 17.26
C ARG A 43 -16.33 -0.12 15.86
N GLU A 44 -15.32 0.11 15.01
CA GLU A 44 -15.33 -0.36 13.64
C GLU A 44 -15.17 -1.89 13.55
N LEU A 45 -14.27 -2.47 14.34
CA LEU A 45 -14.14 -3.93 14.46
C LEU A 45 -15.43 -4.59 14.97
N ALA A 46 -16.08 -3.99 15.97
CA ALA A 46 -17.38 -4.47 16.44
C ALA A 46 -18.49 -4.32 15.39
N ARG A 47 -18.40 -3.32 14.50
CA ARG A 47 -19.33 -3.17 13.37
C ARG A 47 -19.11 -4.27 12.33
N LEU A 48 -17.86 -4.48 11.89
CA LEU A 48 -17.50 -5.50 10.90
C LEU A 48 -17.82 -6.92 11.38
N ALA A 49 -17.58 -7.21 12.65
CA ALA A 49 -17.91 -8.51 13.24
C ALA A 49 -19.43 -8.74 13.34
N ARG A 50 -20.22 -7.71 13.70
CA ARG A 50 -21.69 -7.82 13.74
C ARG A 50 -22.30 -8.03 12.36
N SER A 51 -21.65 -7.56 11.31
CA SER A 51 -22.06 -7.81 9.92
C SER A 51 -21.46 -9.08 9.33
N GLU A 52 -20.77 -9.90 10.13
CA GLU A 52 -20.12 -11.14 9.71
C GLU A 52 -19.09 -10.97 8.58
N LEU A 53 -18.58 -9.74 8.39
CA LEU A 53 -17.50 -9.47 7.43
C LEU A 53 -16.14 -9.86 8.00
N VAL A 54 -16.04 -9.92 9.33
CA VAL A 54 -14.85 -10.28 10.08
C VAL A 54 -15.24 -11.32 11.12
N VAL A 55 -14.49 -12.42 11.20
CA VAL A 55 -14.64 -13.40 12.26
C VAL A 55 -13.80 -13.01 13.47
N ILE A 56 -14.32 -13.32 14.66
CA ILE A 56 -13.59 -13.17 15.91
C ILE A 56 -13.27 -14.55 16.46
N GLU A 57 -12.00 -14.91 16.47
CA GLU A 57 -11.52 -16.16 17.05
C GLU A 57 -10.83 -15.88 18.40
N ARG A 58 -10.96 -16.80 19.35
CA ARG A 58 -10.20 -16.73 20.61
C ARG A 58 -9.00 -17.64 20.51
N LEU A 59 -7.80 -17.06 20.56
CA LEU A 59 -6.56 -17.80 20.72
C LEU A 59 -6.07 -17.59 22.16
N GLY A 60 -6.33 -18.57 23.02
CA GLY A 60 -6.17 -18.42 24.46
C GLY A 60 -7.10 -17.34 25.03
N ASN A 61 -6.52 -16.35 25.71
CA ASN A 61 -7.27 -15.23 26.31
C ASN A 61 -7.44 -14.01 25.38
N GLN A 62 -6.92 -14.07 24.15
CA GLN A 62 -6.89 -12.93 23.24
C GLN A 62 -7.87 -13.11 22.08
N LYS A 63 -8.50 -12.01 21.67
CA LYS A 63 -9.38 -11.97 20.49
C LYS A 63 -8.56 -11.67 19.26
N HIS A 64 -8.71 -12.51 18.25
CA HIS A 64 -8.17 -12.33 16.91
C HIS A 64 -9.27 -11.93 15.95
N TYR A 65 -8.94 -11.06 15.01
CA TYR A 65 -9.83 -10.59 13.95
C TYR A 65 -9.23 -10.97 12.61
N ARG A 66 -10.05 -11.53 11.73
CA ARG A 66 -9.69 -11.92 10.37
C ARG A 66 -10.88 -11.70 9.44
N ALA A 67 -10.64 -11.37 8.17
CA ALA A 67 -11.72 -11.34 7.18
C ALA A 67 -12.46 -12.69 7.15
N ASN A 68 -13.79 -12.65 7.03
CA ASN A 68 -14.59 -13.85 7.01
C ASN A 68 -14.68 -14.43 5.59
N PRO A 69 -14.03 -15.57 5.27
CA PRO A 69 -14.12 -16.17 3.94
C PRO A 69 -15.54 -16.68 3.60
N ASP A 70 -16.38 -16.92 4.61
CA ASP A 70 -17.77 -17.35 4.42
C ASP A 70 -18.72 -16.18 4.13
N SER A 71 -18.23 -14.93 4.19
CA SER A 71 -19.04 -13.76 3.83
C SER A 71 -19.37 -13.76 2.32
N PRO A 72 -20.64 -13.54 1.92
CA PRO A 72 -21.03 -13.50 0.50
C PRO A 72 -20.31 -12.43 -0.33
N ILE A 73 -19.74 -11.41 0.32
CA ILE A 73 -19.02 -10.31 -0.33
C ILE A 73 -17.51 -10.33 -0.06
N TYR A 74 -16.98 -11.45 0.44
CA TYR A 74 -15.57 -11.58 0.80
C TYR A 74 -14.65 -11.26 -0.39
N MET A 75 -14.90 -11.88 -1.54
CA MET A 75 -14.07 -11.71 -2.74
C MET A 75 -14.16 -10.27 -3.29
N GLU A 76 -15.34 -9.67 -3.26
CA GLU A 76 -15.59 -8.30 -3.69
C GLU A 76 -14.85 -7.30 -2.78
N LEU A 77 -14.90 -7.49 -1.46
CA LEU A 77 -14.19 -6.63 -0.52
C LEU A 77 -12.68 -6.75 -0.69
N CYS A 78 -12.14 -7.97 -0.83
CA CYS A 78 -10.72 -8.18 -1.15
C CYS A 78 -10.33 -7.48 -2.45
N SER A 79 -11.16 -7.59 -3.49
CA SER A 79 -10.92 -6.92 -4.78
C SER A 79 -10.95 -5.40 -4.67
N ILE A 80 -11.95 -4.84 -4.00
CA ILE A 80 -12.09 -3.39 -3.77
C ILE A 80 -10.88 -2.88 -3.00
N VAL A 81 -10.54 -3.53 -1.89
CA VAL A 81 -9.41 -3.13 -1.04
C VAL A 81 -8.11 -3.20 -1.81
N SER A 82 -7.85 -4.28 -2.54
CA SER A 82 -6.65 -4.44 -3.35
C SER A 82 -6.49 -3.33 -4.40
N LYS A 83 -7.59 -2.82 -4.97
CA LYS A 83 -7.58 -1.78 -6.01
C LYS A 83 -7.62 -0.34 -5.48
N THR A 84 -7.93 -0.17 -4.19
CA THR A 84 -8.12 1.13 -3.56
C THR A 84 -6.98 1.42 -2.58
N VAL A 85 -7.06 0.86 -1.38
CA VAL A 85 -6.13 1.13 -0.28
C VAL A 85 -4.90 0.22 -0.31
N GLY A 86 -4.94 -0.88 -1.07
CA GLY A 86 -3.86 -1.86 -1.21
C GLY A 86 -2.88 -1.60 -2.35
N VAL A 87 -2.91 -0.42 -2.99
CA VAL A 87 -2.06 -0.12 -4.16
C VAL A 87 -0.57 -0.27 -3.82
N GLU A 88 -0.13 0.30 -2.70
CA GLU A 88 1.27 0.25 -2.26
C GLU A 88 1.77 -1.19 -2.11
N GLU A 89 0.97 -2.06 -1.49
CA GLU A 89 1.35 -3.45 -1.27
C GLU A 89 1.40 -4.26 -2.57
N ASN A 90 0.47 -4.01 -3.50
CA ASN A 90 0.50 -4.68 -4.81
C ASN A 90 1.75 -4.30 -5.62
N VAL A 91 2.17 -3.04 -5.57
CA VAL A 91 3.43 -2.61 -6.22
C VAL A 91 4.64 -3.18 -5.47
N ARG A 92 4.62 -3.21 -4.13
CA ARG A 92 5.69 -3.80 -3.31
C ARG A 92 5.91 -5.28 -3.65
N VAL A 93 4.83 -6.06 -3.68
CA VAL A 93 4.86 -7.49 -4.03
C VAL A 93 5.37 -7.68 -5.45
N ALA A 94 4.91 -6.87 -6.40
CA ALA A 94 5.41 -6.94 -7.77
C ALA A 94 6.92 -6.69 -7.84
N LEU A 95 7.45 -5.72 -7.10
CA LEU A 95 8.89 -5.42 -7.08
C LEU A 95 9.75 -6.46 -6.32
N GLN A 96 9.14 -7.41 -5.59
CA GLN A 96 9.87 -8.37 -4.75
C GLN A 96 10.94 -9.18 -5.50
N PRO A 97 10.72 -9.68 -6.73
CA PRO A 97 11.77 -10.39 -7.50
C PRO A 97 12.99 -9.52 -7.82
N LEU A 98 12.81 -8.20 -7.88
CA LEU A 98 13.87 -7.23 -8.17
C LEU A 98 14.46 -6.58 -6.91
N ALA A 99 13.88 -6.84 -5.72
CA ALA A 99 14.23 -6.15 -4.49
C ALA A 99 15.75 -6.13 -4.16
N PRO A 100 16.54 -7.21 -4.38
CA PRO A 100 17.98 -7.18 -4.11
C PRO A 100 18.75 -6.17 -4.97
N ARG A 101 18.20 -5.76 -6.12
CA ARG A 101 18.81 -4.85 -7.09
C ARG A 101 18.28 -3.41 -6.95
N ILE A 102 17.36 -3.16 -6.01
CA ILE A 102 16.72 -1.86 -5.80
C ILE A 102 17.31 -1.21 -4.55
N SER A 103 17.93 -0.05 -4.70
CA SER A 103 18.42 0.74 -3.56
C SER A 103 17.27 1.47 -2.86
N LEU A 104 16.30 1.99 -3.62
CA LEU A 104 15.12 2.67 -3.12
C LEU A 104 13.97 2.52 -4.11
N ALA A 105 12.76 2.22 -3.62
CA ALA A 105 11.53 2.36 -4.39
C ALA A 105 10.47 3.07 -3.55
N LEU A 106 9.80 4.06 -4.15
CA LEU A 106 8.72 4.80 -3.49
C LEU A 106 7.62 5.19 -4.47
N ILE A 107 6.38 5.20 -3.99
CA ILE A 107 5.24 5.80 -4.67
C ILE A 107 5.11 7.25 -4.25
N TYR A 108 4.78 8.11 -5.19
CA TYR A 108 4.50 9.53 -4.95
C TYR A 108 3.21 9.96 -5.66
N GLY A 109 2.92 11.26 -5.64
CA GLY A 109 1.79 11.80 -6.38
C GLY A 109 0.45 11.52 -5.71
N SER A 110 -0.59 11.28 -6.51
CA SER A 110 -1.98 11.22 -6.03
C SER A 110 -2.26 10.01 -5.12
N VAL A 111 -1.58 8.88 -5.36
CA VAL A 111 -1.73 7.66 -4.56
C VAL A 111 -1.18 7.86 -3.15
N ALA A 112 0.06 8.35 -3.02
CA ALA A 112 0.65 8.64 -1.70
C ALA A 112 -0.15 9.72 -0.93
N LYS A 113 -0.80 10.64 -1.65
CA LYS A 113 -1.69 11.67 -1.08
C LYS A 113 -3.10 11.16 -0.75
N HIS A 114 -3.44 9.92 -1.10
CA HIS A 114 -4.79 9.34 -0.96
C HIS A 114 -5.87 10.16 -1.70
N SER A 115 -5.48 10.93 -2.71
CA SER A 115 -6.36 11.79 -3.51
C SER A 115 -6.50 11.27 -4.95
N ASP A 116 -6.10 10.03 -5.19
CA ASP A 116 -6.15 9.36 -6.47
C ASP A 116 -7.59 9.07 -6.90
N THR A 117 -7.80 8.97 -8.21
CA THR A 117 -9.09 8.58 -8.80
C THR A 117 -8.94 7.26 -9.54
N ALA A 118 -10.05 6.67 -9.96
CA ALA A 118 -10.03 5.47 -10.81
C ALA A 118 -9.23 5.64 -12.12
N LYS A 119 -8.99 6.89 -12.56
CA LYS A 119 -8.22 7.22 -13.77
C LYS A 119 -6.78 7.63 -13.49
N SER A 120 -6.40 7.80 -12.23
CA SER A 120 -5.05 8.20 -11.88
C SER A 120 -4.08 7.05 -12.18
N ASP A 121 -2.94 7.36 -12.76
CA ASP A 121 -1.78 6.49 -12.83
C ASP A 121 -1.14 6.31 -11.44
N ILE A 122 -0.21 5.37 -11.34
CA ILE A 122 0.57 5.09 -10.14
C ILE A 122 2.01 5.50 -10.40
N ASP A 123 2.40 6.66 -9.89
CA ASP A 123 3.74 7.20 -10.05
C ASP A 123 4.73 6.49 -9.12
N LEU A 124 5.72 5.81 -9.70
CA LEU A 124 6.73 5.03 -8.99
C LEU A 124 8.11 5.61 -9.28
N LEU A 125 8.90 5.90 -8.26
CA LEU A 125 10.32 6.22 -8.39
C LEU A 125 11.13 5.02 -7.92
N VAL A 126 12.06 4.56 -8.75
CA VAL A 126 13.01 3.49 -8.45
C VAL A 126 14.44 4.01 -8.60
N VAL A 127 15.29 3.67 -7.65
CA VAL A 127 16.73 3.92 -7.68
C VAL A 127 17.46 2.59 -7.74
N SER A 128 18.24 2.39 -8.81
CA SER A 128 19.03 1.18 -9.06
C SER A 128 20.10 1.46 -10.11
N ASP A 129 21.30 0.89 -9.90
CA ASP A 129 22.38 0.93 -10.90
C ASP A 129 22.35 -0.28 -11.86
N GLU A 130 21.53 -1.28 -11.56
CA GLU A 130 21.53 -2.56 -12.28
C GLU A 130 20.30 -2.78 -13.15
N LEU A 131 19.19 -2.11 -12.85
CA LEU A 131 17.91 -2.34 -13.53
C LEU A 131 17.77 -1.47 -14.78
N THR A 132 16.97 -1.95 -15.71
CA THR A 132 16.47 -1.17 -16.84
C THR A 132 14.99 -0.85 -16.66
N LEU A 133 14.46 0.10 -17.44
CA LEU A 133 13.02 0.35 -17.49
C LEU A 133 12.25 -0.88 -17.99
N GLU A 134 12.84 -1.69 -18.89
CA GLU A 134 12.22 -2.90 -19.40
C GLU A 134 12.01 -3.95 -18.29
N ASP A 135 13.02 -4.15 -17.42
CA ASP A 135 12.90 -5.03 -16.25
C ASP A 135 11.74 -4.62 -15.34
N LEU A 136 11.59 -3.30 -15.13
CA LEU A 136 10.53 -2.74 -14.30
C LEU A 136 9.16 -2.94 -14.93
N TYR A 137 8.98 -2.60 -16.20
CA TYR A 137 7.69 -2.79 -16.89
C TYR A 137 7.28 -4.27 -16.95
N ALA A 138 8.23 -5.17 -17.23
CA ALA A 138 7.97 -6.61 -17.23
C ALA A 138 7.47 -7.11 -15.87
N THR A 139 8.10 -6.63 -14.80
CA THR A 139 7.77 -7.01 -13.42
C THR A 139 6.46 -6.38 -12.93
N LEU A 140 6.20 -5.13 -13.31
CA LEU A 140 5.02 -4.37 -12.87
C LEU A 140 3.74 -4.73 -13.63
N SER A 141 3.84 -5.38 -14.80
CA SER A 141 2.69 -5.78 -15.63
C SER A 141 1.62 -6.56 -14.84
N ALA A 142 2.03 -7.47 -13.95
CA ALA A 142 1.10 -8.21 -13.10
C ALA A 142 0.33 -7.30 -12.11
N ALA A 143 1.01 -6.30 -11.54
CA ALA A 143 0.36 -5.31 -10.68
C ALA A 143 -0.60 -4.43 -11.47
N GLU A 144 -0.22 -3.98 -12.67
CA GLU A 144 -1.08 -3.16 -13.53
C GLU A 144 -2.38 -3.89 -13.90
N GLN A 145 -2.29 -5.17 -14.27
CA GLN A 145 -3.46 -6.00 -14.57
C GLN A 145 -4.37 -6.16 -13.36
N LYS A 146 -3.80 -6.42 -12.18
CA LYS A 146 -4.56 -6.61 -10.94
C LYS A 146 -5.23 -5.31 -10.48
N LEU A 147 -4.52 -4.19 -10.61
CA LEU A 147 -4.99 -2.86 -10.19
C LEU A 147 -5.91 -2.21 -11.23
N GLY A 148 -5.83 -2.61 -12.50
CA GLY A 148 -6.53 -1.98 -13.61
C GLY A 148 -6.05 -0.55 -13.88
N ARG A 149 -4.80 -0.24 -13.51
CA ARG A 149 -4.19 1.09 -13.57
C ARG A 149 -2.75 0.96 -14.03
N GLN A 150 -2.29 1.92 -14.83
CA GLN A 150 -0.90 1.97 -15.27
C GLN A 150 0.02 2.37 -14.11
N VAL A 151 1.16 1.72 -14.01
CA VAL A 151 2.27 2.09 -13.12
C VAL A 151 3.32 2.78 -13.99
N ASN A 152 3.66 4.02 -13.64
CA ASN A 152 4.62 4.85 -14.37
C ASN A 152 5.96 4.91 -13.60
N PRO A 153 6.91 4.00 -13.89
CA PRO A 153 8.22 4.00 -13.25
C PRO A 153 9.12 5.11 -13.81
N THR A 154 9.70 5.89 -12.90
CA THR A 154 10.87 6.72 -13.13
C THR A 154 12.07 5.99 -12.54
N LEU A 155 13.11 5.76 -13.33
CA LEU A 155 14.32 5.07 -12.91
C LEU A 155 15.51 6.03 -12.88
N TYR A 156 16.23 6.05 -11.77
CA TYR A 156 17.53 6.73 -11.63
C TYR A 156 18.61 5.76 -11.15
N THR A 157 19.83 5.98 -11.59
CA THR A 157 21.01 5.43 -10.90
C THR A 157 21.16 6.08 -9.53
N VAL A 158 21.91 5.44 -8.62
CA VAL A 158 22.22 6.01 -7.29
C VAL A 158 22.92 7.37 -7.46
N SER A 159 23.86 7.45 -8.39
CA SER A 159 24.62 8.67 -8.68
C SER A 159 23.73 9.82 -9.18
N GLU A 160 22.78 9.53 -10.08
CA GLU A 160 21.85 10.53 -10.60
C GLU A 160 20.87 11.00 -9.54
N PHE A 161 20.37 10.09 -8.70
CA PHE A 161 19.48 10.44 -7.60
C PHE A 161 20.15 11.39 -6.61
N GLN A 162 21.38 11.07 -6.19
CA GLN A 162 22.17 11.92 -5.29
C GLN A 162 22.47 13.29 -5.91
N LYS A 163 22.91 13.31 -7.18
CA LYS A 163 23.20 14.55 -7.89
C LYS A 163 21.96 15.43 -8.03
N ARG A 164 20.83 14.87 -8.46
CA ARG A 164 19.55 15.61 -8.61
C ARG A 164 19.04 16.13 -7.26
N ARG A 165 19.29 15.41 -6.16
CA ARG A 165 18.95 15.85 -4.80
C ARG A 165 19.82 17.03 -4.38
N ALA A 166 21.14 16.96 -4.61
CA ALA A 166 22.07 18.04 -4.30
C ALA A 166 21.81 19.31 -5.14
N ASP A 167 21.47 19.14 -6.42
CA ASP A 167 21.18 20.23 -7.36
C ASP A 167 19.78 20.84 -7.17
N ASN A 168 19.00 20.39 -6.18
CA ASN A 168 17.60 20.79 -5.98
C ASN A 168 16.75 20.69 -7.26
N ASN A 169 16.88 19.58 -7.97
CA ASN A 169 16.13 19.36 -9.20
C ASN A 169 14.62 19.51 -8.95
N ALA A 170 13.96 20.35 -9.76
CA ALA A 170 12.57 20.73 -9.55
C ALA A 170 11.57 19.56 -9.47
N PHE A 171 11.84 18.45 -10.15
CA PHE A 171 11.02 17.25 -10.05
C PHE A 171 11.26 16.54 -8.72
N LEU A 172 12.52 16.18 -8.41
CA LEU A 172 12.85 15.42 -7.21
C LEU A 172 12.52 16.19 -5.93
N SER A 173 12.81 17.49 -5.88
CA SER A 173 12.43 18.35 -4.74
C SER A 173 10.93 18.37 -4.51
N ARG A 174 10.11 18.35 -5.58
CA ARG A 174 8.64 18.30 -5.46
C ARG A 174 8.14 16.96 -4.95
N VAL A 175 8.75 15.87 -5.43
CA VAL A 175 8.43 14.50 -4.98
C VAL A 175 8.73 14.37 -3.48
N LEU A 176 9.93 14.76 -3.06
CA LEU A 176 10.39 14.61 -1.68
C LEU A 176 9.77 15.60 -0.70
N ALA A 177 9.21 16.72 -1.18
CA ALA A 177 8.45 17.66 -0.35
C ALA A 177 7.00 17.20 -0.06
N GLY A 178 6.49 16.23 -0.81
CA GLY A 178 5.13 15.70 -0.63
C GLY A 178 5.09 14.39 0.16
N PRO A 179 3.88 13.87 0.45
CA PRO A 179 3.73 12.52 0.96
C PRO A 179 4.32 11.50 -0.02
N ILE A 180 5.09 10.56 0.52
CA ILE A 180 5.69 9.44 -0.21
C ILE A 180 5.39 8.15 0.54
N ALA A 181 5.24 7.06 -0.20
CA ALA A 181 5.10 5.71 0.35
C ALA A 181 6.32 4.87 -0.05
N ILE A 182 7.20 4.57 0.91
CA ILE A 182 8.41 3.78 0.66
C ILE A 182 8.04 2.30 0.56
N LEU A 183 8.39 1.69 -0.59
CA LEU A 183 8.13 0.30 -0.90
C LEU A 183 9.35 -0.61 -0.62
N THR A 184 10.56 -0.11 -0.82
CA THR A 184 11.81 -0.83 -0.53
C THR A 184 12.91 0.19 -0.29
N GLY A 185 13.88 -0.16 0.57
CA GLY A 185 15.02 0.69 0.89
C GLY A 185 14.67 1.81 1.88
N GLN A 186 15.56 2.80 1.97
CA GLN A 186 15.41 3.96 2.87
C GLN A 186 15.84 5.23 2.14
N LEU A 187 15.14 6.34 2.39
CA LEU A 187 15.46 7.64 1.78
C LEU A 187 16.74 8.28 2.37
N ASP A 188 17.14 7.84 3.57
CA ASP A 188 18.23 8.41 4.35
C ASP A 188 19.52 7.57 4.37
N ALA A 189 19.63 6.56 3.50
CA ALA A 189 20.92 5.90 3.28
C ALA A 189 21.79 6.80 2.37
N THR A 190 22.47 7.75 3.01
CA THR A 190 23.65 8.43 2.48
C THR A 190 24.88 7.58 2.79
#